data_AF-A0A9E4C8J6-F1
#
_entry.id   AF-A0A9E4C8J6-F1
#
_cell.length_a   1.000
_cell.length_b   1.000
_cell.length_c   1.000
_cell.angle_alpha   90.00
_cell.angle_beta   90.00
_cell.angle_gamma   90.00
#
_symmetry.space_group_name_H-M   'P 1'
#
loop_
_entity.id
_entity.type
_entity.pdbx_description
1 polymer ?
#
loop_
_entity_poly.entity_id
_entity_poly.type
_entity_poly.pdbx_seq_one_letter_code
_entity_poly.pdbx_strand_id
1 'polypeptide(L)' 'MNLSRDEIVARLRAERDAGRAVYDALCGSGITAKFAARGGADLVTTFNLAYYRMQGLSSMAGYLPIGDANAITLELGERS' A
#
# COMPACT_ATOMS: atom_id res chain seq x y z
N MET A 1 13.07 7.32 -6.55
CA MET A 1 13.16 6.86 -7.95
C MET A 1 11.78 7.00 -8.54
N ASN A 2 11.61 7.79 -9.60
CA ASN A 2 10.29 7.99 -10.22
C ASN A 2 10.20 7.07 -11.44
N LEU A 3 9.35 6.04 -11.38
CA LEU A 3 9.09 5.15 -12.50
C LEU A 3 7.91 5.70 -13.30
N SER A 4 7.98 5.63 -14.63
CA SER A 4 6.83 5.89 -15.48
C SER A 4 5.78 4.80 -15.33
N ARG A 5 4.53 5.12 -15.69
CA ARG A 5 3.43 4.17 -15.72
C ARG A 5 3.76 2.94 -16.57
N ASP A 6 4.39 3.16 -17.73
CA ASP A 6 4.70 2.07 -18.68
C ASP A 6 5.78 1.14 -18.13
N GLU A 7 6.79 1.68 -17.43
CA GLU A 7 7.79 0.86 -16.74
C GLU A 7 7.17 0.01 -15.62
N ILE A 8 6.27 0.60 -14.82
CA ILE A 8 5.56 -0.14 -13.75
C ILE A 8 4.73 -1.27 -14.37
N VAL A 9 3.92 -0.98 -15.38
CA VAL A 9 3.06 -1.97 -16.04
C VAL A 9 3.90 -3.06 -16.71
N ALA A 10 5.02 -2.71 -17.34
CA ALA A 10 5.93 -3.68 -17.96
C ALA A 10 6.51 -4.65 -16.92
N ARG A 11 6.93 -4.16 -15.74
CA ARG A 11 7.43 -5.00 -14.65
C ARG A 11 6.36 -5.97 -14.13
N LEU A 12 5.15 -5.49 -13.85
CA LEU A 12 4.05 -6.34 -13.37
C LEU A 12 3.64 -7.40 -14.39
N ARG A 13 3.66 -7.06 -15.69
CA ARG A 13 3.41 -8.04 -16.77
C ARG A 13 4.52 -9.09 -16.84
N ALA A 14 5.77 -8.71 -16.65
CA ALA A 14 6.89 -9.64 -16.63
C ALA A 14 6.80 -10.65 -15.47
N GLU A 15 6.37 -10.23 -14.28
CA GLU A 15 6.11 -11.14 -13.15
C GLU A 15 5.03 -12.18 -13.50
N ARG A 16 3.91 -11.71 -14.05
CA ARG A 16 2.81 -12.58 -14.52
C ARG A 16 3.27 -13.55 -15.61
N ASP A 17 3.99 -13.06 -16.62
CA ASP A 17 4.43 -13.86 -17.77
C ASP A 17 5.45 -14.92 -17.35
N ALA A 18 6.20 -14.66 -16.27
CA ALA A 18 7.08 -15.62 -15.63
C ALA A 18 6.35 -16.59 -14.66
N GLY A 19 5.01 -16.54 -14.59
CA GLY A 19 4.20 -17.39 -13.73
C GLY A 19 4.32 -17.09 -12.23
N ARG A 20 4.84 -15.91 -11.85
CA ARG A 20 4.94 -15.47 -10.46
C ARG A 20 3.72 -14.62 -10.07
N ALA A 21 3.34 -14.70 -8.80
CA ALA A 21 2.28 -13.87 -8.27
C ALA A 21 2.78 -12.42 -8.12
N VAL A 22 1.90 -11.45 -8.41
CA VAL A 22 2.13 -10.05 -8.06
C VAL A 22 1.67 -9.83 -6.62
N TYR A 23 2.56 -9.33 -5.77
CA TYR A 23 2.31 -9.09 -4.37
C TYR A 23 2.16 -7.59 -4.07
N ASP A 24 0.95 -7.18 -3.71
CA ASP A 24 0.65 -5.84 -3.21
C ASP A 24 0.56 -5.85 -1.67
N ALA A 25 1.48 -5.13 -1.04
CA ALA A 25 1.54 -4.98 0.39
C ALA A 25 0.80 -3.72 0.85
N LEU A 26 -0.35 -3.93 1.49
CA LEU A 26 -1.15 -2.87 2.05
C LEU A 26 -0.64 -2.46 3.45
N CYS A 27 0.01 -1.30 3.53
CA CYS A 27 0.76 -0.82 4.69
C CYS A 27 0.07 0.35 5.40
N GLY A 28 -0.03 0.28 6.74
CA GLY A 28 -0.67 1.31 7.56
C GLY A 28 0.30 2.19 8.35
N SER A 29 1.61 1.94 8.22
CA SER A 29 2.68 2.71 8.87
C SER A 29 3.97 2.64 8.05
N GLY A 30 4.87 3.61 8.24
CA GLY A 30 6.16 3.66 7.55
C GLY A 30 7.03 2.43 7.80
N ILE A 31 6.99 1.85 9.00
CA ILE A 31 7.73 0.62 9.30
C ILE A 31 7.22 -0.57 8.48
N THR A 32 5.90 -0.73 8.35
CA THR A 32 5.31 -1.79 7.49
C THR A 32 5.67 -1.60 6.02
N ALA A 33 5.63 -0.35 5.52
CA ALA A 33 6.02 -0.04 4.13
C ALA A 33 7.49 -0.33 3.87
N LYS A 34 8.38 0.08 4.78
CA LYS A 34 9.83 -0.14 4.68
C LYS A 34 10.18 -1.62 4.60
N PHE A 35 9.56 -2.45 5.45
CA PHE A 35 9.83 -3.88 5.45
C PHE A 35 9.14 -4.63 4.31
N ALA A 36 7.97 -4.18 3.86
CA ALA A 36 7.32 -4.72 2.65
C ALA A 36 8.19 -4.51 1.41
N ALA A 37 8.69 -3.30 1.19
CA ALA A 37 9.59 -3.00 0.09
C ALA A 37 10.89 -3.82 0.15
N ARG A 38 11.49 -3.96 1.35
CA ARG A 38 12.68 -4.80 1.55
C ARG A 38 12.40 -6.29 1.40
N GLY A 39 11.17 -6.72 1.66
CA GLY A 39 10.69 -8.09 1.48
C GLY A 39 10.42 -8.47 0.03
N GLY A 40 10.53 -7.51 -0.91
CA GLY A 40 10.32 -7.75 -2.33
C GLY A 40 8.86 -7.65 -2.78
N ALA A 41 8.02 -6.89 -2.07
CA ALA A 41 6.69 -6.57 -2.57
C ALA A 41 6.77 -5.83 -3.91
N ASP A 42 5.94 -6.23 -4.87
CA ASP A 42 5.85 -5.58 -6.19
C ASP A 42 5.21 -4.19 -6.08
N LEU A 43 4.26 -4.06 -5.16
CA LEU A 43 3.56 -2.82 -4.86
C LEU A 43 3.48 -2.62 -3.34
N VAL A 44 3.55 -1.35 -2.95
CA VAL A 44 3.22 -0.90 -1.59
C VAL A 44 2.08 0.08 -1.72
N THR A 45 0.96 -0.23 -1.09
CA THR A 45 -0.24 0.61 -1.08
C THR A 45 -0.56 1.06 0.34
N THR A 46 -1.25 2.19 0.45
CA THR A 46 -1.77 2.68 1.74
C THR A 46 -3.13 3.33 1.54
N PHE A 47 -4.00 3.16 2.53
CA PHE A 47 -5.26 3.87 2.66
C PHE A 47 -5.81 3.69 4.08
N ASN A 48 -6.90 4.39 4.41
CA ASN A 48 -7.48 4.46 5.75
C ASN A 48 -7.69 3.09 6.43
N LEU A 49 -8.06 2.03 5.72
CA LEU A 49 -8.20 0.68 6.31
C LEU A 49 -6.88 0.13 6.88
N ALA A 50 -5.76 0.45 6.23
CA ALA A 50 -4.44 0.04 6.71
C ALA A 50 -4.07 0.83 7.98
N TYR A 51 -4.37 2.13 8.00
CA TYR A 51 -4.21 2.96 9.19
C TYR A 51 -5.01 2.41 10.39
N TYR A 52 -6.30 2.13 10.21
CA TYR A 52 -7.14 1.64 11.31
C TYR A 52 -6.67 0.30 11.86
N ARG A 53 -6.19 -0.62 11.01
CA ARG A 53 -5.53 -1.85 11.47
C ARG A 53 -4.34 -1.57 12.38
N MET A 54 -3.51 -0.59 12.04
CA MET A 54 -2.37 -0.19 12.86
C MET A 54 -2.77 0.55 14.14
N GLN A 55 -4.01 1.03 14.24
CA GLN A 55 -4.59 1.55 15.49
C GLN A 55 -5.25 0.46 16.36
N GLY A 56 -5.15 -0.82 15.97
CA GLY A 56 -5.80 -1.93 16.68
C GLY A 56 -7.30 -2.04 16.41
N LEU A 57 -7.80 -1.39 15.36
CA LEU A 57 -9.20 -1.45 14.96
C LEU A 57 -9.41 -2.43 13.80
N SER A 58 -10.65 -2.91 13.67
CA SER A 58 -11.06 -3.69 12.50
C SER A 58 -10.89 -2.87 11.22
N SER A 59 -10.52 -3.53 10.11
CA SER A 59 -10.57 -2.90 8.77
C SER A 59 -11.95 -2.32 8.46
N MET A 60 -13.02 -2.87 9.04
CA MET A 60 -14.37 -2.34 8.86
C MET A 60 -14.55 -0.92 9.41
N ALA A 61 -13.70 -0.47 10.33
CA ALA A 61 -13.70 0.90 10.83
C ALA A 61 -13.49 1.92 9.70
N GLY A 62 -12.78 1.54 8.63
CA GLY A 62 -12.57 2.38 7.45
C GLY A 62 -13.82 2.66 6.62
N TYR A 63 -14.92 1.96 6.87
CA TYR A 63 -16.22 2.20 6.20
C TYR A 63 -17.22 2.97 7.06
N LEU A 64 -16.89 3.26 8.32
CA LEU A 64 -17.76 4.00 9.24
C LEU A 64 -17.53 5.52 9.08
N PRO A 65 -18.52 6.36 9.43
CA PRO A 65 -18.39 7.82 9.36
C PRO A 65 -17.58 8.37 10.56
N ILE A 66 -16.36 7.87 10.74
CA ILE A 66 -15.48 8.19 11.88
C ILE A 66 -14.20 8.92 11.44
N GLY A 67 -14.07 9.24 10.16
CA GLY A 67 -12.94 9.97 9.60
C GLY A 67 -13.09 10.19 8.10
N ASP A 68 -12.36 11.17 7.57
CA ASP A 68 -12.22 11.38 6.13
C ASP A 68 -11.16 10.43 5.58
N ALA A 69 -11.61 9.47 4.77
CA ALA A 69 -10.74 8.44 4.19
C ALA A 69 -9.64 9.02 3.30
N ASN A 70 -9.93 10.07 2.53
CA ASN A 70 -8.99 10.67 1.59
C ASN A 70 -7.96 11.51 2.34
N ALA A 71 -8.41 12.31 3.32
CA ALA A 71 -7.51 13.10 4.15
C ALA A 71 -6.51 12.21 4.93
N ILE A 72 -7.01 11.14 5.55
CA ILE A 72 -6.15 10.15 6.25
C ILE A 72 -5.16 9.51 5.28
N THR A 73 -5.61 9.13 4.08
CA THR A 73 -4.74 8.49 3.08
C THR A 73 -3.63 9.42 2.60
N LEU A 74 -3.95 10.69 2.35
CA LEU A 74 -2.96 11.70 1.97
C LEU A 74 -1.93 11.91 3.09
N GLU A 75 -2.41 12.05 4.33
CA GLU A 75 -1.54 12.20 5.50
C GLU A 75 -0.58 11.01 5.66
N LEU A 76 -1.04 9.77 5.46
CA LEU A 76 -0.19 8.59 5.48
C LEU A 76 0.91 8.61 4.40
N GLY A 77 0.58 9.10 3.20
CA GLY A 77 1.51 9.17 2.08
C GLY A 77 2.59 10.24 2.25
N GLU A 78 2.32 11.29 3.02
CA GLU A 78 3.26 12.39 3.30
C GLU A 78 4.18 12.12 4.50
N ARG A 79 3.80 11.21 5.40
CA ARG A 79 4.60 10.86 6.58
C ARG A 79 5.91 10.19 6.15
N SER A 80 7.03 10.85 6.46
CA SER A 80 8.41 10.41 6.16
C SER A 80 8.91 9.31 7.11
#